data_AF-A0AA38IBC1-F1
#
_entry.id   AF-A0AA38IBC1-F1
#
_cell.length_a   1.000
_cell.length_b   1.000
_cell.length_c   1.000
_cell.angle_alpha   90.00
_cell.angle_beta   90.00
_cell.angle_gamma   90.00
#
_symmetry.space_group_name_H-M   'P 1'
#
loop_
_entity.id
_entity.type
_entity.pdbx_description
1 polymer ?
#
loop_
_entity_poly.entity_id
_entity_poly.type
_entity_poly.pdbx_seq_one_letter_code
_entity_poly.pdbx_strand_id
1 'polypeptide(L)'
;MSFRLISLLFKIGHVFGITPWSLQVPKISLLKKFYYVLIFVLIMYGFISRGVVQLRSHSTQLILLYVINNIALAGQNSAFLLRSLTKRKSWISFLRNLETTAELTHVRTRTTAKNFFCCGFLFVTVLHLLTMTLTVFALPQFRSSNVWQEFYADYFLTLFNFHNQFLSCVLVNMIRTRYKNLRKMVQVHFERRRKLHLESLKKIQYTVRSLKVTVDGYNDLFGWINLFHICNALARLVSLTEYGLARLTQLELLKFNVLNVLCLIWIVAGTVTVISMMSLVLREYQDMTRFWLNPKLSLDVTKLEELKLTECFRFFVQNAPEFTAANFFPIKRNILLNMSLIYVNSEIAMIQLGHL
;
A
#
# COMPACT_ATOMS: atom_id res chain seq x y z
N MET A 1 -11.41 12.02 4.40
CA MET A 1 -11.76 10.66 4.86
C MET A 1 -12.00 10.65 6.36
N SER A 2 -12.82 9.73 6.87
CA SER A 2 -13.12 9.63 8.30
C SER A 2 -12.30 8.53 8.97
N PHE A 3 -11.81 8.81 10.19
CA PHE A 3 -11.21 7.83 11.09
C PHE A 3 -12.12 6.63 11.39
N ARG A 4 -13.43 6.74 11.13
CA ARG A 4 -14.38 5.62 11.22
C ARG A 4 -14.01 4.47 10.28
N LEU A 5 -13.58 4.75 9.04
CA LEU A 5 -13.16 3.70 8.11
C LEU A 5 -11.89 3.00 8.60
N ILE A 6 -10.90 3.77 9.08
CA ILE A 6 -9.69 3.19 9.70
C ILE A 6 -10.08 2.33 10.90
N SER A 7 -10.99 2.79 11.76
CA SER A 7 -11.45 2.02 12.91
C SER A 7 -12.09 0.69 12.49
N LEU A 8 -12.92 0.69 11.43
CA LEU A 8 -13.50 -0.53 10.88
C LEU A 8 -12.40 -1.47 10.35
N LEU A 9 -11.47 -0.96 9.54
CA LEU A 9 -10.35 -1.75 9.03
C LEU A 9 -9.51 -2.32 10.17
N PHE A 10 -9.27 -1.55 11.23
CA PHE A 10 -8.51 -2.02 12.38
C PHE A 10 -9.26 -3.07 13.17
N LYS A 11 -10.60 -3.03 13.23
CA LYS A 11 -11.39 -4.11 13.84
C LYS A 11 -11.30 -5.40 13.02
N ILE A 12 -11.43 -5.30 11.70
CA ILE A 12 -11.34 -6.46 10.81
C ILE A 12 -9.92 -7.03 10.82
N GLY A 13 -8.91 -6.20 10.61
CA GLY A 13 -7.51 -6.60 10.65
C GLY A 13 -7.12 -7.16 12.01
N HIS A 14 -7.76 -6.72 13.08
CA HIS A 14 -7.49 -7.23 14.41
C HIS A 14 -7.94 -8.68 14.57
N VAL A 15 -9.09 -9.06 14.01
CA VAL A 15 -9.53 -10.47 13.93
C VAL A 15 -8.44 -11.31 13.28
N PHE A 16 -7.76 -10.80 12.26
CA PHE A 16 -6.69 -11.53 11.58
C PHE A 16 -5.31 -11.37 12.24
N GLY A 17 -5.20 -10.68 13.38
CA GLY A 17 -3.90 -10.35 13.97
C GLY A 17 -3.06 -9.38 13.11
N ILE A 18 -3.64 -8.78 12.09
CA ILE A 18 -2.97 -7.86 11.17
C ILE A 18 -2.77 -6.54 11.87
N THR A 19 -3.81 -5.92 12.41
CA THR A 19 -3.74 -4.58 13.02
C THR A 19 -3.64 -4.64 14.55
N PRO A 20 -3.13 -3.58 15.20
CA PRO A 20 -3.09 -3.52 16.66
C PRO A 20 -4.50 -3.49 17.26
N TRP A 21 -4.73 -4.29 18.31
CA TRP A 21 -6.03 -4.49 18.99
C TRP A 21 -6.75 -3.19 19.35
N SER A 22 -6.02 -2.23 19.89
CA SER A 22 -6.55 -0.93 20.28
C SER A 22 -5.43 0.09 20.21
N LEU A 23 -5.77 1.33 19.88
CA LEU A 23 -4.83 2.44 19.95
C LEU A 23 -4.78 3.05 21.36
N GLN A 24 -5.73 2.68 22.23
CA GLN A 24 -5.92 3.30 23.55
C GLN A 24 -5.23 2.54 24.69
N VAL A 25 -5.07 1.21 24.58
CA VAL A 25 -4.52 0.40 25.69
C VAL A 25 -3.00 0.29 25.56
N PRO A 26 -2.16 0.86 26.43
CA PRO A 26 -0.71 0.91 26.19
C PRO A 26 -0.01 -0.48 26.23
N LYS A 27 -0.47 -1.40 27.08
CA LYS A 27 0.14 -2.73 27.26
C LYS A 27 -0.70 -3.84 26.61
N ILE A 28 -0.03 -4.82 26.00
CA ILE A 28 -0.66 -6.01 25.42
C ILE A 28 -0.63 -7.12 26.48
N SER A 29 -1.77 -7.75 26.75
CA SER A 29 -1.83 -8.90 27.67
C SER A 29 -1.11 -10.12 27.10
N LEU A 30 -0.65 -11.03 27.96
CA LEU A 30 0.05 -12.25 27.54
C LEU A 30 -0.79 -13.10 26.58
N LEU A 31 -2.09 -13.26 26.85
CA LEU A 31 -3.02 -13.98 25.95
C LEU A 31 -3.04 -13.40 24.54
N LYS A 32 -3.03 -12.08 24.41
CA LYS A 32 -2.99 -11.42 23.10
C LYS A 32 -1.65 -11.66 22.40
N LYS A 33 -0.53 -11.63 23.13
CA LYS A 33 0.78 -11.98 22.54
C LYS A 33 0.78 -13.42 22.03
N PHE A 34 0.26 -14.37 22.81
CA PHE A 34 0.12 -15.76 22.40
C PHE A 34 -0.75 -15.89 21.14
N TYR A 35 -1.85 -15.15 21.07
CA TYR A 35 -2.70 -15.09 19.87
C TYR A 35 -1.92 -14.66 18.62
N TYR A 36 -1.16 -13.57 18.67
CA TYR A 36 -0.36 -13.14 17.52
C TYR A 36 0.74 -14.15 17.14
N VAL A 37 1.36 -14.81 18.12
CA VAL A 37 2.33 -15.88 17.87
C VAL A 37 1.66 -17.07 17.18
N LEU A 38 0.47 -17.47 17.63
CA LEU A 38 -0.31 -18.53 17.00
C LEU A 38 -0.64 -18.20 15.53
N ILE A 39 -1.15 -16.99 15.27
CA ILE A 39 -1.43 -16.52 13.91
C ILE A 39 -0.15 -16.52 13.05
N PHE A 40 0.97 -16.07 13.59
CA PHE A 40 2.26 -16.10 12.90
C PHE A 40 2.68 -17.54 12.55
N VAL A 41 2.58 -18.48 13.49
CA VAL A 41 2.88 -19.90 13.26
C VAL A 41 1.98 -20.50 12.19
N LEU A 42 0.67 -20.21 12.21
CA LEU A 42 -0.27 -20.68 11.19
C LEU A 42 0.06 -20.15 9.80
N ILE A 43 0.43 -18.87 9.71
CA ILE A 43 0.87 -18.25 8.46
C ILE A 43 2.17 -18.88 7.96
N MET A 44 3.16 -19.09 8.83
CA MET A 44 4.42 -19.77 8.49
C MET A 44 4.20 -21.22 8.07
N TYR A 45 3.30 -21.94 8.73
CA TYR A 45 2.90 -23.28 8.32
C TYR A 45 2.32 -23.29 6.90
N GLY A 46 1.40 -22.36 6.60
CA GLY A 46 0.83 -22.22 5.25
C GLY A 46 1.88 -21.94 4.17
N PHE A 47 2.92 -21.17 4.50
CA PHE A 47 4.04 -20.95 3.57
C PHE A 47 4.89 -22.19 3.34
N ILE A 48 5.23 -22.90 4.42
CA ILE A 48 6.06 -24.11 4.34
C ILE A 48 5.29 -25.19 3.58
N SER A 49 4.01 -25.42 3.91
CA SER A 49 3.18 -26.42 3.23
C SER A 49 3.06 -26.12 1.74
N ARG A 50 2.84 -24.85 1.38
CA ARG A 50 2.82 -24.41 -0.01
C ARG A 50 4.17 -24.64 -0.70
N GLY A 51 5.27 -24.24 -0.08
CA GLY A 51 6.61 -24.41 -0.65
C GLY A 51 6.95 -25.87 -0.93
N VAL A 52 6.61 -26.79 -0.01
CA VAL A 52 6.83 -28.23 -0.17
C VAL A 52 6.02 -28.80 -1.35
N VAL A 53 4.76 -28.40 -1.51
CA VAL A 53 3.91 -28.85 -2.62
C VAL A 53 4.44 -28.34 -3.97
N GLN A 54 4.88 -27.08 -4.01
CA GLN A 54 5.39 -26.46 -5.24
C GLN A 54 6.72 -27.06 -5.69
N LEU A 55 7.63 -27.35 -4.75
CA LEU A 55 8.90 -28.02 -5.03
C LEU A 55 8.73 -29.41 -5.63
N ARG A 56 7.63 -30.11 -5.31
CA ARG A 56 7.36 -31.47 -5.84
C ARG A 56 6.75 -31.47 -7.24
N SER A 57 6.17 -30.35 -7.68
CA SER A 57 5.28 -30.32 -8.85
C SER A 57 5.83 -29.57 -10.06
N HIS A 58 6.92 -28.81 -9.93
CA HIS A 58 7.41 -27.91 -11.00
C HIS A 58 8.85 -28.22 -11.43
N SER A 59 9.20 -27.77 -12.64
CA SER A 59 10.54 -27.85 -13.22
C SER A 59 11.56 -26.98 -12.45
N THR A 60 12.85 -27.30 -12.54
CA THR A 60 13.93 -26.65 -11.78
C THR A 60 14.06 -25.14 -12.02
N GLN A 61 13.73 -24.66 -13.22
CA GLN A 61 13.80 -23.22 -13.56
C GLN A 61 12.72 -22.40 -12.86
N LEU A 62 11.53 -22.97 -12.70
CA LEU A 62 10.40 -22.36 -12.02
C LEU A 62 10.56 -22.27 -10.50
N ILE A 63 11.35 -23.19 -9.93
CA ILE A 63 11.58 -23.25 -8.47
C ILE A 63 12.10 -21.91 -7.95
N LEU A 64 13.00 -21.24 -8.68
CA LEU A 64 13.55 -19.95 -8.24
C LEU A 64 12.46 -18.87 -8.15
N LEU A 65 11.60 -18.75 -9.16
CA LEU A 65 10.50 -17.79 -9.16
C LEU A 65 9.49 -18.08 -8.05
N TYR A 66 9.16 -19.36 -7.81
CA TYR A 66 8.29 -19.74 -6.69
C TYR A 66 8.93 -19.45 -5.35
N VAL A 67 10.22 -19.71 -5.18
CA VAL A 67 10.95 -19.38 -3.95
C VAL A 67 10.93 -17.88 -3.71
N ILE A 68 11.20 -17.05 -4.72
CA ILE A 68 11.13 -15.59 -4.60
C ILE A 68 9.70 -15.14 -4.24
N ASN A 69 8.68 -15.68 -4.91
CA ASN A 69 7.28 -15.36 -4.65
C ASN A 69 6.86 -15.75 -3.22
N ASN A 70 7.25 -16.95 -2.76
CA ASN A 70 6.97 -17.43 -1.41
C ASN A 70 7.69 -16.59 -0.36
N ILE A 71 8.96 -16.24 -0.58
CA ILE A 71 9.72 -15.33 0.29
C ILE A 71 9.05 -13.96 0.33
N ALA A 72 8.61 -13.42 -0.81
CA ALA A 72 7.94 -12.12 -0.86
C ALA A 72 6.62 -12.15 -0.07
N LEU A 73 5.77 -13.14 -0.30
CA LEU A 73 4.51 -13.30 0.44
C LEU A 73 4.75 -13.53 1.94
N ALA A 74 5.73 -14.36 2.30
CA ALA A 74 6.10 -14.63 3.69
C ALA A 74 6.66 -13.41 4.39
N GLY A 75 7.60 -12.73 3.74
CA GLY A 75 8.18 -11.48 4.19
C GLY A 75 7.10 -10.41 4.39
N GLN A 76 6.15 -10.29 3.47
CA GLN A 76 5.06 -9.32 3.58
C GLN A 76 4.19 -9.54 4.82
N ASN A 77 3.67 -10.76 4.99
CA ASN A 77 2.76 -11.10 6.09
C ASN A 77 3.48 -11.04 7.44
N SER A 78 4.70 -11.56 7.49
CA SER A 78 5.57 -11.49 8.67
C SER A 78 5.91 -10.06 9.04
N ALA A 79 6.31 -9.23 8.06
CA ALA A 79 6.61 -7.82 8.29
C ALA A 79 5.41 -7.09 8.87
N PHE A 80 4.20 -7.35 8.36
CA PHE A 80 3.00 -6.72 8.90
C PHE A 80 2.75 -7.12 10.36
N LEU A 81 2.73 -8.42 10.64
CA LEU A 81 2.52 -8.96 12.00
C LEU A 81 3.54 -8.41 12.99
N LEU A 82 4.82 -8.49 12.63
CA LEU A 82 5.92 -8.02 13.46
C LEU A 82 5.83 -6.52 13.70
N ARG A 83 5.48 -5.72 12.67
CA ARG A 83 5.33 -4.26 12.82
C ARG A 83 4.13 -3.90 13.69
N SER A 84 3.02 -4.60 13.56
CA SER A 84 1.84 -4.39 14.41
C SER A 84 2.10 -4.72 15.89
N LEU A 85 2.97 -5.69 16.17
CA LEU A 85 3.41 -6.03 17.51
C LEU A 85 4.46 -5.06 18.07
N THR A 86 5.52 -4.80 17.31
CA THR A 86 6.73 -4.11 17.79
C THR A 86 6.66 -2.59 17.64
N LYS A 87 5.99 -2.09 16.60
CA LYS A 87 5.94 -0.66 16.24
C LYS A 87 4.62 0.01 16.63
N ARG A 88 3.99 -0.45 17.71
CA ARG A 88 2.72 0.12 18.19
C ARG A 88 2.81 1.61 18.53
N LYS A 89 3.91 2.06 19.14
CA LYS A 89 4.14 3.49 19.42
C LYS A 89 4.18 4.29 18.12
N SER A 90 4.83 3.77 17.08
CA SER A 90 4.85 4.37 15.74
C SER A 90 3.44 4.44 15.14
N TRP A 91 2.63 3.39 15.25
CA TRP A 91 1.23 3.40 14.80
C TRP A 91 0.38 4.49 15.46
N ILE A 92 0.48 4.62 16.80
CA ILE A 92 -0.27 5.63 17.56
C ILE A 92 0.21 7.03 17.16
N SER A 93 1.53 7.24 17.10
CA SER A 93 2.10 8.52 16.70
C SER A 93 1.67 8.92 15.28
N PHE A 94 1.72 7.98 14.34
CA PHE A 94 1.29 8.18 12.95
C PHE A 94 -0.18 8.60 12.85
N LEU A 95 -1.08 7.87 13.52
CA LEU A 95 -2.51 8.18 13.48
C LEU A 95 -2.85 9.49 14.19
N ARG A 96 -2.17 9.79 15.30
CA ARG A 96 -2.31 11.07 16.00
C ARG A 96 -1.85 12.23 15.12
N ASN A 97 -0.73 12.08 14.41
CA ASN A 97 -0.26 13.11 13.47
C ASN A 97 -1.26 13.31 12.30
N LEU A 98 -1.88 12.23 11.79
CA LEU A 98 -2.95 12.32 10.79
C LEU A 98 -4.20 13.05 11.29
N GLU A 99 -4.48 12.96 12.59
CA GLU A 99 -5.61 13.60 13.26
C GLU A 99 -5.30 15.09 13.49
N THR A 100 -4.15 15.40 14.09
CA THR A 100 -3.70 16.78 14.30
C THR A 100 -3.58 17.54 12.98
N THR A 101 -3.04 16.93 11.92
CA THR A 101 -3.01 17.58 10.59
C THR A 101 -4.40 17.77 9.97
N ALA A 102 -5.40 16.97 10.37
CA ALA A 102 -6.79 17.19 9.98
C ALA A 102 -7.35 18.48 10.58
N GLU A 103 -7.10 18.67 11.87
CA GLU A 103 -7.56 19.83 12.64
C GLU A 103 -6.86 21.11 12.17
N LEU A 104 -5.56 21.05 11.90
CA LEU A 104 -4.79 22.21 11.42
C LEU A 104 -5.26 22.70 10.04
N THR A 105 -5.70 21.76 9.19
CA THR A 105 -6.06 22.03 7.80
C THR A 105 -7.56 22.19 7.57
N HIS A 106 -8.33 22.57 8.61
CA HIS A 106 -9.80 22.62 8.69
C HIS A 106 -10.50 23.42 7.56
N VAL A 107 -10.38 22.95 6.33
CA VAL A 107 -11.18 23.31 5.18
C VAL A 107 -12.34 22.35 5.22
N ARG A 108 -13.56 22.87 5.37
CA ARG A 108 -14.82 22.12 5.44
C ARG A 108 -15.01 21.32 4.14
N THR A 109 -14.35 20.17 4.02
CA THR A 109 -14.51 19.29 2.86
C THR A 109 -15.88 18.62 2.97
N ARG A 110 -16.76 18.91 1.99
CA ARG A 110 -18.08 18.27 1.84
C ARG A 110 -17.99 16.76 2.06
N THR A 111 -18.95 16.25 2.79
CA THR A 111 -19.06 14.89 3.35
C THR A 111 -19.21 13.76 2.33
N THR A 112 -19.40 14.07 1.04
CA THR A 112 -19.73 13.09 -0.01
C THR A 112 -18.65 12.04 -0.26
N ALA A 113 -17.37 12.36 -0.09
CA ALA A 113 -16.28 11.40 -0.32
C ALA A 113 -16.20 10.28 0.74
N LYS A 114 -16.95 10.36 1.86
CA LYS A 114 -16.90 9.35 2.94
C LYS A 114 -17.56 8.03 2.52
N ASN A 115 -18.65 8.09 1.76
CA ASN A 115 -19.43 6.90 1.41
C ASN A 115 -18.73 6.08 0.33
N PHE A 116 -18.09 6.74 -0.64
CA PHE A 116 -17.46 6.07 -1.79
C PHE A 116 -16.40 5.03 -1.39
N PHE A 117 -15.52 5.34 -0.44
CA PHE A 117 -14.47 4.40 -0.04
C PHE A 117 -14.96 3.28 0.88
N CYS A 118 -15.99 3.53 1.68
CA CYS A 118 -16.59 2.47 2.49
C CYS A 118 -17.35 1.49 1.59
N CYS A 119 -18.11 2.00 0.62
CA CYS A 119 -18.75 1.17 -0.41
C CYS A 119 -17.71 0.44 -1.26
N GLY A 120 -16.62 1.11 -1.64
CA GLY A 120 -15.50 0.50 -2.37
C GLY A 120 -14.87 -0.66 -1.58
N PHE A 121 -14.58 -0.47 -0.29
CA PHE A 121 -14.07 -1.55 0.56
C PHE A 121 -15.02 -2.75 0.60
N LEU A 122 -16.31 -2.50 0.85
CA LEU A 122 -17.33 -3.55 0.93
C LEU A 122 -17.48 -4.27 -0.40
N PHE A 123 -17.60 -3.52 -1.50
CA PHE A 123 -17.72 -4.08 -2.85
C PHE A 123 -16.54 -4.98 -3.18
N VAL A 124 -15.32 -4.50 -2.94
CA VAL A 124 -14.07 -5.23 -3.22
C VAL A 124 -13.92 -6.45 -2.31
N THR A 125 -14.33 -6.35 -1.04
CA THR A 125 -14.35 -7.49 -0.10
C THR A 125 -15.38 -8.54 -0.51
N VAL A 126 -16.59 -8.13 -0.89
CA VAL A 126 -17.65 -9.01 -1.38
C VAL A 126 -17.23 -9.70 -2.67
N LEU A 127 -16.63 -8.96 -3.61
CA LEU A 127 -16.11 -9.52 -4.85
C LEU A 127 -15.04 -10.57 -4.56
N HIS A 128 -14.12 -10.29 -3.63
CA HIS A 128 -13.12 -11.25 -3.20
C HIS A 128 -13.75 -12.50 -2.57
N LEU A 129 -14.73 -12.35 -1.67
CA LEU A 129 -15.46 -13.47 -1.08
C LEU A 129 -16.20 -14.28 -2.16
N LEU A 130 -16.80 -13.63 -3.15
CA LEU A 130 -17.49 -14.29 -4.26
C LEU A 130 -16.52 -15.11 -5.11
N THR A 131 -15.39 -14.54 -5.53
CA THR A 131 -14.34 -15.27 -6.26
C THR A 131 -13.89 -16.51 -5.49
N MET A 132 -13.84 -16.41 -4.17
CA MET A 132 -13.38 -17.51 -3.30
C MET A 132 -14.42 -18.59 -3.16
N THR A 133 -15.68 -18.23 -2.94
CA THR A 133 -16.80 -19.17 -2.94
C THR A 133 -16.86 -19.92 -4.27
N LEU A 134 -16.74 -19.22 -5.40
CA LEU A 134 -16.72 -19.83 -6.73
C LEU A 134 -15.54 -20.80 -6.90
N THR A 135 -14.37 -20.45 -6.38
CA THR A 135 -13.20 -21.32 -6.48
C THR A 135 -13.35 -22.57 -5.61
N VAL A 136 -13.82 -22.43 -4.37
CA VAL A 136 -14.12 -23.56 -3.46
C VAL A 136 -15.16 -24.51 -4.05
N PHE A 137 -16.16 -24.00 -4.77
CA PHE A 137 -17.13 -24.86 -5.46
C PHE A 137 -16.59 -25.54 -6.72
N ALA A 138 -15.57 -24.99 -7.37
CA ALA A 138 -14.91 -25.62 -8.51
C ALA A 138 -13.88 -26.70 -8.11
N LEU A 139 -13.33 -26.61 -6.89
CA LEU A 139 -12.29 -27.50 -6.36
C LEU A 139 -12.64 -28.98 -6.16
N PRO A 140 -13.88 -29.41 -5.85
CA PRO A 140 -14.23 -30.82 -5.63
C PRO A 140 -13.98 -31.72 -6.85
N GLN A 141 -13.86 -31.14 -8.04
CA GLN A 141 -13.49 -31.84 -9.27
C GLN A 141 -12.02 -32.32 -9.24
N PHE A 142 -11.17 -31.66 -8.45
CA PHE A 142 -9.76 -32.01 -8.26
C PHE A 142 -9.62 -32.90 -7.01
N ARG A 143 -9.70 -34.21 -7.21
CA ARG A 143 -9.81 -35.26 -6.17
C ARG A 143 -8.60 -35.40 -5.21
N SER A 144 -7.56 -34.57 -5.33
CA SER A 144 -6.34 -34.72 -4.52
C SER A 144 -6.37 -33.85 -3.26
N SER A 145 -6.11 -34.45 -2.10
CA SER A 145 -6.05 -33.76 -0.81
C SER A 145 -4.98 -32.65 -0.74
N ASN A 146 -3.90 -32.77 -1.53
CA ASN A 146 -2.81 -31.80 -1.58
C ASN A 146 -3.25 -30.47 -2.21
N VAL A 147 -4.14 -30.50 -3.20
CA VAL A 147 -4.66 -29.30 -3.88
C VAL A 147 -5.49 -28.44 -2.94
N TRP A 148 -6.27 -29.06 -2.04
CA TRP A 148 -7.05 -28.35 -1.03
C TRP A 148 -6.15 -27.57 -0.05
N GLN A 149 -5.06 -28.16 0.41
CA GLN A 149 -4.13 -27.51 1.34
C GLN A 149 -3.44 -26.30 0.69
N GLU A 150 -2.96 -26.43 -0.55
CA GLU A 150 -2.35 -25.32 -1.28
C GLU A 150 -3.34 -24.17 -1.50
N PHE A 151 -4.57 -24.52 -1.88
CA PHE A 151 -5.61 -23.54 -2.14
C PHE A 151 -5.98 -22.72 -0.91
N TYR A 152 -6.26 -23.37 0.23
CA TYR A 152 -6.62 -22.66 1.46
C TYR A 152 -5.47 -21.77 1.94
N ALA A 153 -4.23 -22.24 1.87
CA ALA A 153 -3.07 -21.45 2.25
C ALA A 153 -2.94 -20.20 1.36
N ASP A 154 -2.96 -20.34 0.02
CA ASP A 154 -2.84 -19.19 -0.89
C ASP A 154 -4.03 -18.23 -0.76
N TYR A 155 -5.22 -18.76 -0.46
CA TYR A 155 -6.41 -17.96 -0.20
C TYR A 155 -6.22 -17.02 0.98
N PHE A 156 -5.95 -17.57 2.17
CA PHE A 156 -5.82 -16.75 3.37
C PHE A 156 -4.75 -15.69 3.16
N LEU A 157 -3.58 -16.09 2.64
CA LEU A 157 -2.47 -15.18 2.35
C LEU A 157 -2.85 -14.05 1.38
N THR A 158 -3.67 -14.35 0.36
CA THR A 158 -4.17 -13.34 -0.59
C THR A 158 -5.17 -12.39 0.07
N LEU A 159 -6.02 -12.88 0.99
CA LEU A 159 -6.91 -12.03 1.78
C LEU A 159 -6.13 -11.07 2.70
N PHE A 160 -5.08 -11.57 3.37
CA PHE A 160 -4.16 -10.75 4.16
C PHE A 160 -3.51 -9.66 3.29
N ASN A 161 -3.01 -10.06 2.12
CA ASN A 161 -2.41 -9.17 1.14
C ASN A 161 -3.39 -8.05 0.72
N PHE A 162 -4.62 -8.42 0.40
CA PHE A 162 -5.68 -7.49 0.04
C PHE A 162 -5.96 -6.47 1.17
N HIS A 163 -6.13 -6.95 2.40
CA HIS A 163 -6.37 -6.07 3.55
C HIS A 163 -5.25 -5.04 3.71
N ASN A 164 -4.00 -5.47 3.57
CA ASN A 164 -2.82 -4.62 3.71
C ASN A 164 -2.73 -3.56 2.61
N GLN A 165 -2.96 -3.95 1.35
CA GLN A 165 -2.99 -3.02 0.22
C GLN A 165 -4.12 -2.00 0.37
N PHE A 166 -5.31 -2.45 0.78
CA PHE A 166 -6.45 -1.57 0.98
C PHE A 166 -6.20 -0.58 2.12
N LEU A 167 -5.70 -1.04 3.26
CA LEU A 167 -5.36 -0.18 4.38
C LEU A 167 -4.28 0.84 3.99
N SER A 168 -3.24 0.40 3.27
CA SER A 168 -2.21 1.26 2.71
C SER A 168 -2.80 2.37 1.82
N CYS A 169 -3.69 2.01 0.88
CA CYS A 169 -4.42 2.96 0.03
C CYS A 169 -5.22 3.99 0.84
N VAL A 170 -5.94 3.56 1.87
CA VAL A 170 -6.74 4.45 2.72
C VAL A 170 -5.85 5.46 3.44
N LEU A 171 -4.74 4.99 4.03
CA LEU A 171 -3.80 5.85 4.76
C LEU A 171 -3.10 6.84 3.83
N VAL A 172 -2.61 6.39 2.67
CA VAL A 172 -1.97 7.26 1.68
C VAL A 172 -2.96 8.29 1.14
N ASN A 173 -4.22 7.91 0.90
CA ASN A 173 -5.25 8.86 0.48
C ASN A 173 -5.60 9.88 1.58
N MET A 174 -5.52 9.50 2.85
CA MET A 174 -5.62 10.46 3.95
C MET A 174 -4.47 11.46 3.93
N ILE A 175 -3.22 11.00 3.78
CA ILE A 175 -2.04 11.87 3.60
C ILE A 175 -2.25 12.82 2.41
N ARG A 176 -2.67 12.28 1.26
CA ARG A 176 -2.97 13.06 0.05
C ARG A 176 -3.98 14.17 0.31
N THR A 177 -5.07 13.84 1.01
CA THR A 177 -6.11 14.81 1.36
C THR A 177 -5.53 15.96 2.20
N ARG A 178 -4.59 15.68 3.10
CA ARG A 178 -3.94 16.72 3.90
C ARG A 178 -3.02 17.61 3.06
N TYR A 179 -2.22 17.03 2.16
CA TYR A 179 -1.42 17.84 1.22
C TYR A 179 -2.29 18.69 0.30
N LYS A 180 -3.42 18.16 -0.19
CA LYS A 180 -4.39 18.94 -0.98
C LYS A 180 -4.99 20.10 -0.18
N ASN A 181 -5.31 19.90 1.09
CA ASN A 181 -5.81 20.97 1.95
C ASN A 181 -4.73 22.00 2.28
N LEU A 182 -3.50 21.56 2.51
CA LEU A 182 -2.35 22.44 2.71
C LEU A 182 -2.11 23.31 1.46
N ARG A 183 -2.14 22.73 0.26
CA ARG A 183 -2.07 23.48 -1.00
C ARG A 183 -3.15 24.56 -1.08
N LYS A 184 -4.39 24.23 -0.74
CA LYS A 184 -5.49 25.22 -0.71
C LYS A 184 -5.23 26.33 0.32
N MET A 185 -4.70 25.99 1.50
CA MET A 185 -4.34 26.97 2.53
C MET A 185 -3.29 27.94 2.01
N VAL A 186 -2.26 27.42 1.34
CA VAL A 186 -1.22 28.23 0.68
C VAL A 186 -1.85 29.13 -0.39
N GLN A 187 -2.64 28.59 -1.31
CA GLN A 187 -3.31 29.38 -2.36
C GLN A 187 -4.17 30.51 -1.79
N VAL A 188 -5.02 30.21 -0.81
CA VAL A 188 -5.87 31.22 -0.15
C VAL A 188 -5.03 32.28 0.56
N HIS A 189 -3.91 31.90 1.18
CA HIS A 189 -3.02 32.84 1.85
C HIS A 189 -2.48 33.89 0.86
N PHE A 190 -2.06 33.44 -0.31
CA PHE A 190 -1.40 34.28 -1.30
C PHE A 190 -2.36 35.03 -2.25
N GLU A 191 -3.48 34.42 -2.64
CA GLU A 191 -4.44 35.04 -3.57
C GLU A 191 -5.32 36.09 -2.89
N ARG A 192 -5.69 35.88 -1.61
CA ARG A 192 -6.61 36.78 -0.90
C ARG A 192 -5.94 37.84 -0.04
N ARG A 193 -4.68 37.66 0.35
CA ARG A 193 -3.98 38.60 1.24
C ARG A 193 -2.83 39.25 0.49
N ARG A 194 -2.93 40.57 0.27
CA ARG A 194 -1.83 41.38 -0.28
C ARG A 194 -0.64 41.55 0.68
N LYS A 195 -0.81 41.26 1.98
CA LYS A 195 0.24 41.37 3.00
C LYS A 195 0.59 40.01 3.60
N LEU A 196 1.89 39.77 3.81
CA LEU A 196 2.41 38.54 4.41
C LEU A 196 2.14 38.52 5.91
N HIS A 197 1.28 37.61 6.35
CA HIS A 197 1.09 37.35 7.78
C HIS A 197 2.03 36.24 8.24
N LEU A 198 3.03 36.61 9.04
CA LEU A 198 4.06 35.70 9.55
C LEU A 198 3.47 34.50 10.31
N GLU A 199 2.38 34.69 11.05
CA GLU A 199 1.70 33.61 11.78
C GLU A 199 1.12 32.54 10.85
N SER A 200 0.55 32.96 9.72
CA SER A 200 0.03 32.02 8.70
C SER A 200 1.17 31.21 8.07
N LEU A 201 2.31 31.85 7.78
CA LEU A 201 3.50 31.16 7.27
C LEU A 201 4.03 30.14 8.28
N LYS A 202 4.15 30.51 9.57
CA LYS A 202 4.55 29.59 10.64
C LYS A 202 3.58 28.41 10.76
N LYS A 203 2.27 28.64 10.67
CA LYS A 203 1.26 27.58 10.67
C LYS A 203 1.40 26.63 9.48
N ILE A 204 1.66 27.17 8.30
CA ILE A 204 1.91 26.40 7.08
C ILE A 204 3.18 25.56 7.24
N GLN A 205 4.29 26.14 7.68
CA GLN A 205 5.56 25.43 7.95
C GLN A 205 5.37 24.29 8.96
N TYR A 206 4.68 24.57 10.07
CA TYR A 206 4.36 23.54 11.07
C TYR A 206 3.56 22.40 10.46
N THR A 207 2.57 22.71 9.61
CA THR A 207 1.76 21.71 8.91
C THR A 207 2.60 20.87 7.94
N VAL A 208 3.49 21.50 7.16
CA VAL A 208 4.44 20.81 6.26
C VAL A 208 5.31 19.82 7.04
N ARG A 209 5.93 20.27 8.14
CA ARG A 209 6.78 19.43 8.99
C ARG A 209 6.00 18.26 9.60
N SER A 210 4.80 18.53 10.10
CA SER A 210 3.92 17.48 10.64
C SER A 210 3.55 16.44 9.59
N LEU A 211 3.30 16.86 8.35
CA LEU A 211 3.05 15.95 7.22
C LEU A 211 4.30 15.16 6.82
N LYS A 212 5.49 15.77 6.84
CA LYS A 212 6.75 15.05 6.61
C LYS A 212 6.93 13.93 7.63
N VAL A 213 6.77 14.23 8.92
CA VAL A 213 6.82 13.24 10.01
C VAL A 213 5.75 12.15 9.82
N THR A 214 4.58 12.52 9.30
CA THR A 214 3.52 11.54 8.98
C THR A 214 3.93 10.60 7.84
N VAL A 215 4.52 11.11 6.77
CA VAL A 215 5.04 10.30 5.65
C VAL A 215 6.18 9.39 6.12
N ASP A 216 7.08 9.90 6.98
CA ASP A 216 8.17 9.10 7.53
C ASP A 216 7.65 7.98 8.45
N GLY A 217 6.64 8.29 9.28
CA GLY A 217 5.93 7.28 10.07
C GLY A 217 5.25 6.23 9.20
N TYR A 218 4.67 6.63 8.07
CA TYR A 218 4.13 5.69 7.09
C TYR A 218 5.23 4.80 6.50
N ASN A 219 6.39 5.35 6.11
CA ASN A 219 7.51 4.56 5.59
C ASN A 219 8.06 3.57 6.64
N ASP A 220 8.16 3.95 7.92
CA ASP A 220 8.58 3.03 8.99
C ASP A 220 7.59 1.86 9.19
N LEU A 221 6.30 2.12 8.98
CA LEU A 221 5.27 1.10 9.15
C LEU A 221 5.12 0.21 7.92
N PHE A 222 5.04 0.82 6.73
CA PHE A 222 4.66 0.17 5.47
C PHE A 222 5.80 -0.03 4.48
N GLY A 223 7.01 0.51 4.72
CA GLY A 223 8.11 0.43 3.77
C GLY A 223 8.45 -1.00 3.35
N TRP A 224 8.59 -1.91 4.33
CA TRP A 224 8.84 -3.33 4.06
C TRP A 224 7.64 -4.03 3.40
N ILE A 225 6.43 -3.69 3.83
CA ILE A 225 5.20 -4.24 3.26
C ILE A 225 5.08 -3.86 1.78
N ASN A 226 5.35 -2.58 1.45
CA ASN A 226 5.35 -2.08 0.07
C ASN A 226 6.46 -2.72 -0.77
N LEU A 227 7.67 -2.93 -0.22
CA LEU A 227 8.73 -3.66 -0.89
C LEU A 227 8.26 -5.06 -1.30
N PHE A 228 7.76 -5.83 -0.34
CA PHE A 228 7.31 -7.19 -0.60
C PHE A 228 6.08 -7.25 -1.51
N HIS A 229 5.17 -6.27 -1.46
CA HIS A 229 4.08 -6.16 -2.42
C HIS A 229 4.59 -6.01 -3.87
N ILE A 230 5.59 -5.14 -4.08
CA ILE A 230 6.19 -4.92 -5.40
C ILE A 230 6.86 -6.21 -5.89
N CYS A 231 7.65 -6.86 -5.04
CA CYS A 231 8.32 -8.13 -5.38
C CYS A 231 7.32 -9.25 -5.69
N ASN A 232 6.26 -9.39 -4.88
CA ASN A 232 5.19 -10.38 -5.09
C ASN A 232 4.45 -10.13 -6.41
N ALA A 233 4.08 -8.88 -6.69
CA ALA A 233 3.41 -8.54 -7.95
C ALA A 233 4.29 -8.84 -9.17
N LEU A 234 5.59 -8.52 -9.11
CA LEU A 234 6.56 -8.85 -10.15
C LEU A 234 6.72 -10.36 -10.35
N ALA A 235 6.95 -11.11 -9.27
CA ALA A 235 7.14 -12.55 -9.35
C ALA A 235 5.88 -13.25 -9.91
N ARG A 236 4.69 -12.81 -9.50
CA ARG A 236 3.42 -13.33 -10.01
C ARG A 236 3.19 -12.99 -11.48
N LEU A 237 3.57 -11.79 -11.93
CA LEU A 237 3.50 -11.40 -13.34
C LEU A 237 4.37 -12.31 -14.21
N VAL A 238 5.63 -12.53 -13.82
CA VAL A 238 6.54 -13.42 -14.55
C VAL A 238 6.05 -14.87 -14.51
N SER A 239 5.48 -15.34 -13.39
CA SER A 239 4.97 -16.71 -13.31
C SER A 239 3.77 -16.99 -14.22
N LEU A 240 3.02 -15.97 -14.64
CA LEU A 240 1.79 -16.15 -15.43
C LEU A 240 2.09 -16.75 -16.81
N THR A 241 3.20 -16.36 -17.40
CA THR A 241 3.45 -16.58 -18.83
C THR A 241 3.83 -18.02 -19.13
N GLU A 242 4.49 -18.68 -18.17
CA GLU A 242 4.70 -20.12 -18.22
C GLU A 242 3.40 -20.94 -18.10
N TYR A 243 2.44 -20.49 -17.28
CA TYR A 243 1.15 -21.18 -17.14
C TYR A 243 0.20 -20.96 -18.33
N GLY A 244 0.26 -19.77 -18.95
CA GLY A 244 -0.62 -19.38 -20.04
C GLY A 244 -0.41 -20.17 -21.33
N LEU A 245 0.83 -20.59 -21.62
CA LEU A 245 1.16 -21.26 -22.88
C LEU A 245 1.15 -22.78 -22.82
N ALA A 246 1.48 -23.40 -21.69
CA ALA A 246 1.72 -24.85 -21.66
C ALA A 246 0.45 -25.73 -21.68
N ARG A 247 -0.77 -25.19 -21.46
CA ARG A 247 -1.88 -26.02 -20.92
C ARG A 247 -3.32 -25.64 -21.32
N LEU A 248 -3.53 -24.94 -22.43
CA LEU A 248 -4.87 -24.45 -22.83
C LEU A 248 -5.86 -25.50 -23.38
N THR A 249 -5.52 -26.79 -23.42
CA THR A 249 -6.29 -27.79 -24.18
C THR A 249 -7.48 -28.43 -23.44
N GLN A 250 -7.74 -28.13 -22.16
CA GLN A 250 -8.91 -28.68 -21.43
C GLN A 250 -9.80 -27.59 -20.80
N LEU A 251 -11.11 -27.74 -20.91
CA LEU A 251 -12.14 -26.79 -20.41
C LEU A 251 -12.06 -26.57 -18.89
N GLU A 252 -11.70 -27.59 -18.12
CA GLU A 252 -11.51 -27.47 -16.66
C GLU A 252 -10.24 -26.69 -16.31
N LEU A 253 -9.17 -26.84 -17.12
CA LEU A 253 -7.98 -26.00 -17.03
C LEU A 253 -8.29 -24.54 -17.40
N LEU A 254 -9.19 -24.29 -18.36
CA LEU A 254 -9.61 -22.94 -18.71
C LEU A 254 -10.24 -22.20 -17.51
N LYS A 255 -11.13 -22.86 -16.75
CA LYS A 255 -11.77 -22.26 -15.56
C LYS A 255 -10.76 -21.93 -14.47
N PHE A 256 -9.83 -22.85 -14.19
CA PHE A 256 -8.75 -22.64 -13.21
C PHE A 256 -7.82 -21.50 -13.65
N ASN A 257 -7.48 -21.43 -14.93
CA ASN A 257 -6.65 -20.36 -15.49
C ASN A 257 -7.32 -19.00 -15.40
N VAL A 258 -8.63 -18.89 -15.67
CA VAL A 258 -9.38 -17.63 -15.52
C VAL A 258 -9.30 -17.12 -14.07
N LEU A 259 -9.49 -17.99 -13.08
CA LEU A 259 -9.43 -17.60 -11.66
C LEU A 259 -8.02 -17.14 -11.25
N ASN A 260 -6.97 -17.82 -11.72
CA ASN A 260 -5.58 -17.40 -11.47
C ASN A 260 -5.27 -16.06 -12.12
N VAL A 261 -5.71 -15.83 -13.36
CA VAL A 261 -5.58 -14.55 -14.07
C VAL A 261 -6.31 -13.44 -13.31
N LEU A 262 -7.52 -13.68 -12.82
CA LEU A 262 -8.27 -12.71 -12.02
C LEU A 262 -7.54 -12.38 -10.71
N CYS A 263 -7.01 -13.38 -10.00
CA CYS A 263 -6.21 -13.17 -8.80
C CYS A 263 -4.93 -12.38 -9.08
N LEU A 264 -4.27 -12.63 -10.21
CA LEU A 264 -3.10 -11.86 -10.63
C LEU A 264 -3.47 -10.40 -10.92
N ILE A 265 -4.49 -10.18 -11.77
CA ILE A 265 -4.99 -8.84 -12.10
C ILE A 265 -5.27 -8.08 -10.81
N TRP A 266 -5.85 -8.75 -9.82
CA TRP A 266 -6.12 -8.17 -8.52
C TRP A 266 -4.86 -7.74 -7.76
N ILE A 267 -3.87 -8.64 -7.61
CA ILE A 267 -2.61 -8.36 -6.89
C ILE A 267 -1.86 -7.20 -7.57
N VAL A 268 -1.80 -7.22 -8.90
CA VAL A 268 -1.12 -6.21 -9.71
C VAL A 268 -1.88 -4.88 -9.63
N ALA A 269 -3.20 -4.88 -9.82
CA ALA A 269 -4.01 -3.68 -9.73
C ALA A 269 -3.94 -3.03 -8.34
N GLY A 270 -3.95 -3.83 -7.28
CA GLY A 270 -3.75 -3.35 -5.90
C GLY A 270 -2.40 -2.66 -5.73
N THR A 271 -1.32 -3.28 -6.21
CA THR A 271 0.05 -2.73 -6.15
C THR A 271 0.17 -1.43 -6.95
N VAL A 272 -0.34 -1.43 -8.19
CA VAL A 272 -0.40 -0.25 -9.07
C VAL A 272 -1.17 0.89 -8.41
N THR A 273 -2.29 0.58 -7.75
CA THR A 273 -3.12 1.56 -7.06
C THR A 273 -2.39 2.20 -5.89
N VAL A 274 -1.72 1.40 -5.06
CA VAL A 274 -0.91 1.90 -3.92
C VAL A 274 0.20 2.83 -4.42
N ILE A 275 1.00 2.40 -5.41
CA ILE A 275 2.07 3.22 -6.00
C ILE A 275 1.52 4.50 -6.62
N SER A 276 0.41 4.40 -7.33
CA SER A 276 -0.25 5.56 -7.96
C SER A 276 -0.73 6.56 -6.90
N MET A 277 -1.33 6.09 -5.80
CA MET A 277 -1.76 6.96 -4.70
C MET A 277 -0.59 7.70 -4.06
N MET A 278 0.55 7.03 -3.84
CA MET A 278 1.78 7.68 -3.33
C MET A 278 2.28 8.74 -4.31
N SER A 279 2.31 8.42 -5.61
CA SER A 279 2.69 9.39 -6.64
C SER A 279 1.76 10.59 -6.70
N LEU A 280 0.46 10.42 -6.41
CA LEU A 280 -0.49 11.53 -6.33
C LEU A 280 -0.21 12.43 -5.13
N VAL A 281 0.24 11.90 -3.99
CA VAL A 281 0.70 12.74 -2.86
C VAL A 281 1.87 13.62 -3.29
N LEU A 282 2.87 13.03 -3.95
CA LEU A 282 4.03 13.77 -4.46
C LEU A 282 3.62 14.85 -5.45
N ARG A 283 2.64 14.58 -6.33
CA ARG A 283 2.10 15.57 -7.26
C ARG A 283 1.43 16.75 -6.55
N GLU A 284 0.61 16.49 -5.52
CA GLU A 284 -0.03 17.57 -4.76
C GLU A 284 1.02 18.46 -4.06
N TYR A 285 2.11 17.87 -3.59
CA TYR A 285 3.25 18.61 -3.04
C TYR A 285 3.99 19.42 -4.12
N GLN A 286 4.29 18.83 -5.27
CA GLN A 286 4.97 19.50 -6.39
C GLN A 286 4.15 20.67 -6.95
N ASP A 287 2.84 20.50 -7.08
CA ASP A 287 1.95 21.58 -7.50
C ASP A 287 1.95 22.73 -6.49
N MET A 288 2.00 22.42 -5.20
CA MET A 288 2.14 23.41 -4.15
C MET A 288 3.48 24.14 -4.27
N THR A 289 4.62 23.44 -4.44
CA THR A 289 5.93 24.11 -4.60
C THR A 289 6.02 24.93 -5.87
N ARG A 290 5.39 24.50 -6.98
CA ARG A 290 5.28 25.28 -8.21
C ARG A 290 4.50 26.57 -8.00
N PHE A 291 3.47 26.54 -7.16
CA PHE A 291 2.72 27.73 -6.80
C PHE A 291 3.63 28.73 -6.05
N TRP A 292 4.47 28.27 -5.11
CA TRP A 292 5.44 29.14 -4.42
C TRP A 292 6.47 29.79 -5.35
N LEU A 293 6.85 29.10 -6.43
CA LEU A 293 7.85 29.59 -7.40
C LEU A 293 7.26 30.48 -8.48
N ASN A 294 5.94 30.67 -8.54
CA ASN A 294 5.32 31.39 -9.63
C ASN A 294 5.60 32.91 -9.52
N PRO A 295 6.32 33.51 -10.48
CA PRO A 295 6.71 34.92 -10.43
C PRO A 295 5.52 35.89 -10.50
N LYS A 296 4.33 35.41 -10.92
CA LYS A 296 3.09 36.19 -10.86
C LYS A 296 2.57 36.42 -9.43
N LEU A 297 3.18 35.79 -8.42
CA LEU A 297 3.05 36.20 -7.02
C LEU A 297 3.89 37.43 -6.68
N SER A 298 4.13 38.33 -7.63
CA SER A 298 4.73 39.66 -7.40
C SER A 298 3.81 40.50 -6.49
N LEU A 299 3.76 40.10 -5.25
CA LEU A 299 3.32 40.88 -4.12
C LEU A 299 4.26 42.09 -4.05
N ASP A 300 3.76 43.24 -3.60
CA ASP A 300 4.61 44.36 -3.18
C ASP A 300 5.33 43.93 -1.89
N VAL A 301 6.30 43.04 -2.03
CA VAL A 301 7.03 42.43 -0.92
C VAL A 301 8.21 43.31 -0.56
N THR A 302 8.37 43.63 0.71
CA THR A 302 9.59 44.25 1.19
C THR A 302 10.78 43.28 1.07
N LYS A 303 12.02 43.76 0.91
CA LYS A 303 13.22 42.89 0.86
C LYS A 303 13.31 41.90 2.04
N LEU A 304 12.85 42.31 3.22
CA LEU A 304 12.81 41.46 4.41
C LEU A 304 11.80 40.32 4.28
N GLU A 305 10.63 40.59 3.72
CA GLU A 305 9.60 39.59 3.48
C GLU A 305 9.99 38.63 2.35
N GLU A 306 10.71 39.11 1.32
CA GLU A 306 11.27 38.27 0.27
C GLU A 306 12.26 37.25 0.86
N LEU A 307 13.19 37.71 1.71
CA LEU A 307 14.14 36.83 2.39
C LEU A 307 13.41 35.76 3.24
N LYS A 308 12.35 36.14 3.95
CA LYS A 308 11.52 35.20 4.72
C LYS A 308 10.76 34.21 3.84
N LEU A 309 10.28 34.65 2.67
CA LEU A 309 9.66 33.76 1.68
C LEU A 309 10.69 32.76 1.14
N THR A 310 11.91 33.19 0.84
CA THR A 310 12.99 32.30 0.40
C THR A 310 13.37 31.29 1.49
N GLU A 311 13.46 31.73 2.75
CA GLU A 311 13.69 30.83 3.89
C GLU A 311 12.56 29.81 4.03
N CYS A 312 11.31 30.27 3.91
CA CYS A 312 10.14 29.40 3.93
C CYS A 312 10.17 28.39 2.77
N PHE A 313 10.50 28.82 1.56
CA PHE A 313 10.64 27.92 0.41
C PHE A 313 11.72 26.87 0.64
N ARG A 314 12.89 27.28 1.16
CA ARG A 314 13.97 26.34 1.52
C ARG A 314 13.49 25.32 2.55
N PHE A 315 12.76 25.77 3.57
CA PHE A 315 12.15 24.90 4.57
C PHE A 315 11.19 23.88 3.94
N PHE A 316 10.38 24.29 2.96
CA PHE A 316 9.51 23.37 2.23
C PHE A 316 10.33 22.31 1.50
N VAL A 317 11.32 22.71 0.70
CA VAL A 317 12.18 21.79 -0.06
C VAL A 317 12.84 20.75 0.85
N GLN A 318 13.36 21.17 2.00
CA GLN A 318 13.96 20.28 3.00
C GLN A 318 12.97 19.29 3.63
N ASN A 319 11.67 19.61 3.62
CA ASN A 319 10.60 18.78 4.17
C ASN A 319 9.72 18.15 3.07
N ALA A 320 10.28 17.95 1.87
CA ALA A 320 9.59 17.27 0.79
C ALA A 320 9.17 15.85 1.21
N PRO A 321 7.93 15.42 0.94
CA PRO A 321 7.53 14.04 1.16
C PRO A 321 8.31 13.12 0.23
N GLU A 322 8.76 12.00 0.76
CA GLU A 322 9.38 10.92 0.00
C GLU A 322 8.81 9.59 0.51
N PHE A 323 8.22 8.80 -0.38
CA PHE A 323 7.78 7.45 -0.04
C PHE A 323 8.89 6.48 -0.39
N THR A 324 9.26 5.58 0.51
CA THR A 324 10.34 4.62 0.30
C THR A 324 9.88 3.18 0.57
N ALA A 325 10.41 2.25 -0.21
CA ALA A 325 10.26 0.82 0.02
C ALA A 325 11.40 0.35 0.94
N ALA A 326 11.15 0.37 2.25
CA ALA A 326 12.12 0.00 3.29
C ALA A 326 13.47 0.72 3.19
N ASN A 327 13.47 1.96 2.71
CA ASN A 327 14.66 2.77 2.42
C ASN A 327 15.61 2.20 1.34
N PHE A 328 15.26 1.12 0.64
CA PHE A 328 16.04 0.64 -0.50
C PHE A 328 15.92 1.56 -1.71
N PHE A 329 14.71 1.98 -2.03
CA PHE A 329 14.46 2.87 -3.15
C PHE A 329 13.22 3.74 -2.93
N PRO A 330 13.17 4.95 -3.53
CA PRO A 330 12.00 5.81 -3.51
C PRO A 330 10.89 5.27 -4.43
N ILE A 331 9.66 5.26 -3.93
CA ILE A 331 8.48 4.82 -4.67
C ILE A 331 8.01 5.95 -5.61
N LYS A 332 8.41 5.84 -6.88
CA LYS A 332 8.08 6.79 -7.96
C LYS A 332 7.19 6.13 -9.01
N ARG A 333 6.47 6.93 -9.80
CA ARG A 333 5.62 6.44 -10.91
C ARG A 333 6.39 5.58 -11.92
N ASN A 334 7.67 5.87 -12.15
CA ASN A 334 8.53 5.11 -13.05
C ASN A 334 8.72 3.65 -12.62
N ILE A 335 8.47 3.29 -11.35
CA ILE A 335 8.49 1.88 -10.93
C ILE A 335 7.48 1.07 -11.72
N LEU A 336 6.31 1.62 -12.05
CA LEU A 336 5.31 0.90 -12.84
C LEU A 336 5.83 0.58 -14.25
N LEU A 337 6.50 1.54 -14.87
CA LEU A 337 7.14 1.34 -16.18
C LEU A 337 8.28 0.33 -16.10
N ASN A 338 9.10 0.40 -15.04
CA ASN A 338 10.17 -0.56 -14.81
C ASN A 338 9.62 -1.97 -14.57
N MET A 339 8.50 -2.10 -13.84
CA MET A 339 7.84 -3.39 -13.64
C MET A 339 7.34 -3.98 -14.97
N SER A 340 6.71 -3.15 -15.82
CA SER A 340 6.30 -3.56 -17.17
C SER A 340 7.50 -3.93 -18.05
N LEU A 341 8.60 -3.18 -17.98
CA LEU A 341 9.82 -3.46 -18.74
C LEU A 341 10.47 -4.77 -18.31
N ILE A 342 10.56 -5.03 -17.00
CA ILE A 342 11.08 -6.29 -16.47
C ILE A 342 10.24 -7.46 -16.97
N TYR A 343 8.90 -7.33 -16.92
CA TYR A 343 7.99 -8.34 -17.43
C TYR A 343 8.18 -8.58 -18.93
N VAL A 344 8.18 -7.54 -19.77
CA VAL A 344 8.36 -7.70 -21.22
C VAL A 344 9.72 -8.31 -21.55
N ASN A 345 10.78 -7.91 -20.85
CA ASN A 345 12.11 -8.47 -21.07
C ASN A 345 12.20 -9.93 -20.61
N SER A 346 11.54 -10.30 -19.50
CA SER A 346 11.47 -11.71 -19.09
C SER A 346 10.71 -12.54 -20.13
N GLU A 347 9.63 -12.01 -20.70
CA GLU A 347 8.90 -12.69 -21.79
C GLU A 347 9.78 -12.93 -23.00
N ILE A 348 10.48 -11.89 -23.49
CA ILE A 348 11.37 -12.01 -24.64
C ILE A 348 12.46 -13.05 -24.36
N ALA A 349 13.06 -13.04 -23.17
CA ALA A 349 14.08 -14.00 -22.79
C ALA A 349 13.54 -15.44 -22.78
N MET A 350 12.33 -15.66 -22.25
CA MET A 350 11.69 -16.98 -22.25
C MET A 350 11.40 -17.49 -23.67
N ILE A 351 10.97 -16.60 -24.57
CA ILE A 351 10.74 -16.93 -26.00
C ILE A 351 12.07 -17.33 -26.66
N GLN A 352 13.12 -16.55 -26.45
CA GLN A 352 14.43 -16.77 -27.07
C GLN A 352 15.12 -18.05 -26.59
N LEU A 353 14.91 -18.43 -25.33
CA LEU A 353 15.48 -19.64 -24.75
C LEU A 353 14.71 -20.93 -25.15
N GLY A 354 13.64 -20.82 -25.96
CA GLY A 354 12.85 -21.96 -26.40
C GLY A 354 12.03 -22.60 -25.28
N HIS A 355 11.74 -21.83 -24.22
CA HIS A 355 10.87 -22.26 -23.12
C HIS A 355 9.39 -21.95 -23.35
N LEU A 356 9.04 -21.46 -24.56
CA LEU A 356 7.70 -21.12 -25.00
C LEU A 356 7.32 -21.81 -26.30
#